data_AF-A0A8R2JUB9-F1
#
_entry.id   AF-A0A8R2JUB9-F1
#
_cell.length_a   1.000
_cell.length_b   1.000
_cell.length_c   1.000
_cell.angle_alpha   90.00
_cell.angle_beta   90.00
_cell.angle_gamma   90.00
#
_symmetry.space_group_name_H-M   'P 1'
#
loop_
_entity.id
_entity.type
_entity.pdbx_description
1 polymer ?
#
loop_
_entity_poly.entity_id
_entity_poly.type
_entity_poly.pdbx_seq_one_letter_code
_entity_poly.pdbx_strand_id
1 'polypeptide(L)'
;MKLDNSIGDVREETLFHATSVNNAISIAHNNIDWRLTSRTRFGKGACFSPYAPYAHRYAGRKGAFVIAKVLVKKIETTGINYGLEIPPTNDIDTTLGNFGNVYVKYDDHTFYPEYIVHYS
;
A
#
# COMPACT_ATOMS: atom_id res chain seq x y z
N MET A 1 -26.85 -11.17 -20.69
CA MET A 1 -26.06 -10.02 -20.16
C MET A 1 -24.73 -10.06 -20.88
N LYS A 2 -24.47 -9.13 -21.80
CA LYS A 2 -23.15 -9.02 -22.44
C LYS A 2 -22.25 -8.30 -21.42
N LEU A 3 -21.24 -9.00 -20.91
CA LEU A 3 -20.17 -8.35 -20.16
C LEU A 3 -19.46 -7.43 -21.16
N ASP A 4 -19.48 -6.13 -20.88
CA ASP A 4 -18.58 -5.24 -21.58
C ASP A 4 -17.15 -5.66 -21.20
N ASN A 5 -16.31 -5.91 -22.20
CA ASN A 5 -14.88 -6.17 -22.02
C ASN A 5 -14.09 -4.86 -22.11
N SER A 6 -14.68 -3.74 -21.66
CA SER A 6 -14.03 -2.43 -21.55
C SER A 6 -13.70 -2.07 -20.09
N ILE A 7 -13.70 -3.07 -19.20
CA ILE A 7 -13.22 -2.94 -17.83
C ILE A 7 -11.72 -2.68 -17.91
N GLY A 8 -11.31 -1.44 -17.61
CA GLY A 8 -9.89 -1.10 -17.41
C GLY A 8 -9.27 -2.11 -16.43
N ASP A 9 -8.31 -2.87 -16.94
CA ASP A 9 -7.79 -4.09 -16.29
C ASP A 9 -7.26 -3.77 -14.89
N VAL A 10 -7.86 -4.39 -13.86
CA VAL A 10 -7.31 -4.33 -12.50
C VAL A 10 -6.05 -5.16 -12.49
N ARG A 11 -4.92 -4.55 -12.14
CA ARG A 11 -3.62 -5.23 -12.11
C ARG A 11 -3.28 -5.64 -10.69
N GLU A 12 -2.79 -6.86 -10.51
CA GLU A 12 -2.19 -7.29 -9.25
C GLU A 12 -0.70 -6.95 -9.24
N GLU A 13 -0.28 -6.09 -8.32
CA GLU A 13 1.10 -5.66 -8.13
C GLU A 13 1.69 -6.33 -6.89
N THR A 14 2.99 -6.64 -6.92
CA THR A 14 3.72 -7.08 -5.72
C THR A 14 4.43 -5.89 -5.11
N LEU A 15 3.97 -5.43 -3.94
CA LEU A 15 4.46 -4.23 -3.27
C LEU A 15 4.92 -4.53 -1.84
N PHE A 16 5.68 -3.60 -1.26
CA PHE A 16 6.37 -3.76 0.01
C PHE A 16 5.88 -2.77 1.06
N HIS A 17 5.47 -3.26 2.23
CA HIS A 17 5.03 -2.45 3.37
C HIS A 17 6.05 -2.52 4.51
N ALA A 18 6.76 -1.42 4.74
CA ALA A 18 7.73 -1.32 5.84
C ALA A 18 7.04 -1.26 7.21
N THR A 19 7.48 -2.05 8.17
CA THR A 19 6.85 -2.12 9.49
C THR A 19 7.83 -2.60 10.58
N SER A 20 7.36 -2.83 11.81
CA SER A 20 8.13 -3.50 12.86
C SER A 20 7.87 -5.02 12.82
N VAL A 21 8.75 -5.82 13.41
CA VAL A 21 8.55 -7.29 13.47
C VAL A 21 7.22 -7.65 14.15
N ASN A 22 6.91 -7.02 15.30
CA ASN A 22 5.66 -7.26 16.02
C ASN A 22 4.43 -6.88 15.19
N ASN A 23 4.50 -5.75 14.49
CA ASN A 23 3.40 -5.31 13.63
C ASN A 23 3.25 -6.23 12.42
N ALA A 24 4.34 -6.76 11.85
CA ALA A 24 4.28 -7.71 10.74
C ALA A 24 3.50 -8.98 11.11
N ILE A 25 3.72 -9.50 12.33
CA ILE A 25 2.94 -10.63 12.85
C ILE A 25 1.45 -10.26 12.95
N SER A 26 1.12 -9.10 13.53
CA SER A 26 -0.27 -8.65 13.61
C SER A 26 -0.92 -8.48 12.23
N ILE A 27 -0.19 -7.91 11.26
CA ILE A 27 -0.63 -7.71 9.88
C ILE A 27 -0.94 -9.04 9.21
N ALA A 28 -0.15 -10.09 9.44
CA ALA A 28 -0.42 -11.41 8.86
C ALA A 28 -1.73 -12.03 9.35
N HIS A 29 -2.21 -11.68 10.55
CA HIS A 29 -3.47 -12.16 11.09
C HIS A 29 -4.66 -11.27 10.75
N ASN A 30 -4.45 -9.94 10.76
CA ASN A 30 -5.54 -8.95 10.78
C ASN A 30 -5.57 -8.04 9.55
N ASN A 31 -4.69 -8.28 8.58
CA ASN A 31 -4.39 -7.35 7.50
C ASN A 31 -3.78 -6.01 8.00
N ILE A 32 -3.47 -5.09 7.07
CA ILE A 32 -2.91 -3.78 7.41
C ILE A 32 -4.03 -2.83 7.84
N ASP A 33 -4.05 -2.47 9.12
CA ASP A 33 -4.87 -1.36 9.61
C ASP A 33 -4.05 -0.05 9.62
N TRP A 34 -4.31 0.80 8.64
CA TRP A 34 -3.62 2.08 8.52
C TRP A 34 -3.94 3.07 9.66
N ARG A 35 -5.05 2.87 10.39
CA ARG A 35 -5.46 3.74 11.52
C ARG A 35 -4.56 3.55 12.74
N LEU A 36 -3.81 2.44 12.79
CA LEU A 36 -2.84 2.15 13.84
C LEU A 36 -1.46 2.79 13.57
N THR A 37 -1.29 3.48 12.45
CA THR A 37 -0.01 4.11 12.07
C THR A 37 -0.15 5.60 11.77
N SER A 38 0.90 6.38 12.03
CA SER A 38 0.99 7.80 11.71
C SER A 38 1.52 8.07 10.29
N ARG A 39 1.69 7.03 9.47
CA ARG A 39 2.28 7.12 8.12
C ARG A 39 1.26 7.58 7.08
N THR A 40 0.83 8.83 7.17
CA THR A 40 -0.22 9.39 6.30
C THR A 40 0.24 10.48 5.35
N ARG A 41 1.57 10.65 5.13
CA ARG A 41 2.16 11.76 4.36
C ARG A 41 1.56 11.97 2.96
N PHE A 42 1.09 10.90 2.32
CA PHE A 42 0.50 10.91 0.98
C PHE A 42 -0.97 10.46 0.98
N GLY A 43 -1.58 10.34 2.16
CA GLY A 43 -2.96 9.92 2.36
C GLY A 43 -3.15 9.02 3.57
N LYS A 44 -4.37 9.02 4.10
CA LYS A 44 -4.85 8.20 5.21
C LYS A 44 -5.23 6.80 4.72
N GLY A 45 -4.21 6.01 4.37
CA GLY A 45 -4.40 4.67 3.85
C GLY A 45 -3.17 3.78 4.05
N ALA A 46 -3.33 2.50 3.70
CA ALA A 46 -2.24 1.54 3.72
C ALA A 46 -1.18 1.92 2.68
N CYS A 47 0.05 2.16 3.13
CA CYS A 47 1.13 2.64 2.28
C CYS A 47 2.06 1.50 1.86
N PHE A 48 2.35 1.38 0.57
CA PHE A 48 3.25 0.38 0.01
C PHE A 48 4.32 1.06 -0.86
N SER A 49 5.38 0.33 -1.18
CA SER A 49 6.40 0.76 -2.13
C SER A 49 6.62 -0.30 -3.20
N PRO A 50 6.93 0.05 -4.45
CA PRO A 50 7.30 -0.94 -5.47
C PRO A 50 8.74 -1.47 -5.28
N TYR A 51 9.52 -0.88 -4.37
CA TYR A 51 10.93 -1.22 -4.19
C TYR A 51 11.22 -1.76 -2.79
N ALA A 52 11.74 -2.99 -2.72
CA ALA A 52 12.19 -3.59 -1.46
C ALA A 52 13.28 -2.74 -0.73
N PRO A 53 14.27 -2.13 -1.42
CA PRO A 53 15.23 -1.25 -0.75
C PRO A 53 14.61 -0.03 -0.07
N TYR A 54 13.51 0.51 -0.63
CA TYR A 54 12.75 1.58 -0.01
C TYR A 54 12.12 1.07 1.29
N ALA A 55 11.42 -0.07 1.23
CA ALA A 55 10.83 -0.67 2.43
C ALA A 55 11.87 -0.98 3.52
N HIS A 56 13.03 -1.54 3.16
CA HIS A 56 14.14 -1.76 4.08
C HIS A 56 14.58 -0.47 4.77
N ARG A 57 14.82 0.60 3.99
CA ARG A 57 15.23 1.91 4.53
C ARG A 57 14.24 2.44 5.58
N TYR A 58 12.94 2.26 5.38
CA TYR A 58 11.89 2.75 6.30
C TYR A 58 11.45 1.75 7.38
N ALA A 59 11.83 0.48 7.26
CA ALA A 59 11.71 -0.51 8.32
C ALA A 59 12.80 -0.27 9.39
N GLY A 60 13.98 0.18 8.96
CA GLY A 60 15.12 0.44 9.84
C GLY A 60 15.88 -0.83 10.23
N ARG A 61 16.96 -0.68 11.02
CA ARG A 61 17.93 -1.74 11.34
C ARG A 61 17.36 -2.98 12.04
N LYS A 62 16.24 -2.86 12.74
CA LYS A 62 15.56 -3.97 13.44
C LYS A 62 14.10 -4.12 12.99
N GLY A 63 13.79 -3.61 11.80
CA GLY A 63 12.46 -3.67 11.23
C GLY A 63 12.16 -4.99 10.52
N ALA A 64 10.95 -5.07 10.01
CA ALA A 64 10.54 -6.06 9.02
C ALA A 64 9.83 -5.32 7.87
N PHE A 65 9.66 -5.98 6.74
CA PHE A 65 8.66 -5.51 5.79
C PHE A 65 7.81 -6.67 5.31
N VAL A 66 6.58 -6.34 4.97
CA VAL A 66 5.61 -7.28 4.42
C VAL A 66 5.65 -7.16 2.90
N ILE A 67 5.69 -8.30 2.21
CA ILE A 67 5.41 -8.37 0.77
C ILE A 67 3.92 -8.62 0.63
N ALA A 68 3.24 -7.79 -0.14
CA ALA A 68 1.80 -7.88 -0.33
C ALA A 68 1.45 -7.91 -1.82
N LYS A 69 0.39 -8.66 -2.15
CA LYS A 69 -0.33 -8.52 -3.41
C LYS A 69 -1.29 -7.35 -3.28
N VAL A 70 -1.26 -6.42 -4.23
CA VAL A 70 -2.06 -5.20 -4.18
C VAL A 70 -2.79 -5.02 -5.49
N LEU A 71 -4.11 -4.90 -5.43
CA LEU A 71 -4.95 -4.62 -6.60
C LEU A 71 -4.88 -3.13 -6.92
N VAL A 72 -4.55 -2.81 -8.17
CA VAL A 72 -4.40 -1.44 -8.67
C VAL A 72 -5.18 -1.30 -9.96
N LYS A 73 -6.22 -0.46 -9.93
CA LYS A 73 -7.07 -0.17 -11.10
C LYS A 73 -6.66 1.12 -11.80
N LYS A 74 -6.76 2.26 -11.11
CA LYS A 74 -6.40 3.57 -11.65
C LYS A 74 -5.61 4.35 -10.60
N ILE A 75 -4.51 4.93 -11.08
CA ILE A 75 -3.58 5.69 -10.26
C ILE A 75 -3.74 7.18 -10.56
N GLU A 76 -3.73 8.00 -9.51
CA GLU A 76 -3.41 9.42 -9.62
C GLU A 76 -2.15 9.75 -8.82
N THR A 77 -1.40 10.77 -9.22
CA THR A 77 -0.25 11.23 -8.45
C THR A 77 -0.68 12.24 -7.39
N THR A 78 -0.04 12.20 -6.23
CA THR A 78 -0.27 13.17 -5.15
C THR A 78 1.04 13.75 -4.62
N GLY A 79 0.98 15.03 -4.26
CA GLY A 79 1.98 15.65 -3.40
C GLY A 79 1.82 15.22 -1.94
N ILE A 80 2.49 15.94 -1.04
CA ILE A 80 2.28 15.76 0.40
C ILE A 80 0.84 16.17 0.74
N ASN A 81 0.07 15.23 1.27
CA ASN A 81 -1.31 15.47 1.71
C ASN A 81 -1.66 14.52 2.86
N TYR A 82 -1.54 15.03 4.09
CA TYR A 82 -1.83 14.26 5.31
C TYR A 82 -3.34 14.00 5.55
N GLY A 83 -4.21 14.75 4.87
CA GLY A 83 -5.66 14.72 5.04
C GLY A 83 -6.41 13.98 3.95
N LEU A 84 -5.71 13.40 2.97
CA LEU A 84 -6.35 12.71 1.84
C LEU A 84 -6.94 11.37 2.31
N GLU A 85 -8.26 11.31 2.50
CA GLU A 85 -9.00 10.12 2.94
C GLU A 85 -9.41 9.21 1.79
N ILE A 86 -9.74 9.79 0.64
CA ILE A 86 -10.12 9.12 -0.60
C ILE A 86 -9.61 9.99 -1.76
N PRO A 87 -9.17 9.41 -2.89
CA PRO A 87 -8.84 10.16 -4.10
C PRO A 87 -10.00 11.10 -4.52
N PRO A 88 -9.75 12.36 -4.90
CA PRO A 88 -10.80 13.30 -5.27
C PRO A 88 -11.44 12.97 -6.61
N THR A 89 -10.75 12.22 -7.47
CA THR A 89 -11.24 11.83 -8.79
C THR A 89 -12.02 10.52 -8.71
N ASN A 90 -13.23 10.51 -9.26
CA ASN A 90 -14.04 9.29 -9.35
C ASN A 90 -13.26 8.19 -10.10
N ASP A 91 -13.45 6.95 -9.64
CA ASP A 91 -12.79 5.72 -10.12
C ASP A 91 -11.29 5.57 -9.84
N ILE A 92 -10.63 6.51 -9.14
CA ILE A 92 -9.26 6.31 -8.67
C ILE A 92 -9.28 5.49 -7.39
N ASP A 93 -8.51 4.39 -7.37
CA ASP A 93 -8.43 3.48 -6.23
C ASP A 93 -7.06 3.52 -5.52
N THR A 94 -6.09 4.22 -6.11
CA THR A 94 -4.71 4.24 -5.66
C THR A 94 -4.11 5.62 -5.88
N THR A 95 -3.47 6.20 -4.87
CA THR A 95 -2.63 7.39 -5.06
C THR A 95 -1.17 7.02 -5.06
N LEU A 96 -0.39 7.74 -5.86
CA LEU A 96 1.03 7.54 -6.02
C LEU A 96 1.78 8.80 -5.58
N GLY A 97 2.36 8.71 -4.39
CA GLY A 97 3.18 9.76 -3.78
C GLY A 97 4.67 9.53 -3.95
N ASN A 98 5.46 10.51 -3.50
CA ASN A 98 6.92 10.46 -3.44
C ASN A 98 7.59 10.05 -4.77
N PHE A 99 7.22 10.70 -5.88
CA PHE A 99 7.77 10.41 -7.21
C PHE A 99 7.66 8.94 -7.63
N GLY A 100 6.53 8.28 -7.33
CA GLY A 100 6.31 6.89 -7.72
C GLY A 100 6.70 5.85 -6.68
N ASN A 101 7.24 6.26 -5.53
CA ASN A 101 7.78 5.33 -4.54
C ASN A 101 6.79 4.92 -3.45
N VAL A 102 5.64 5.58 -3.34
CA VAL A 102 4.63 5.30 -2.31
C VAL A 102 3.25 5.16 -2.94
N TYR A 103 2.71 3.95 -2.91
CA TYR A 103 1.33 3.63 -3.26
C TYR A 103 0.48 3.74 -1.99
N VAL A 104 -0.67 4.41 -2.05
CA VAL A 104 -1.62 4.45 -0.94
C VAL A 104 -2.92 3.80 -1.37
N LYS A 105 -3.37 2.82 -0.57
CA LYS A 105 -4.65 2.12 -0.72
C LYS A 105 -5.58 2.49 0.43
N TYR A 106 -6.85 2.71 0.10
CA TYR A 106 -7.86 3.21 1.05
C TYR A 106 -8.89 2.16 1.44
N ASP A 107 -8.94 1.02 0.73
CA ASP A 107 -9.83 -0.11 0.98
C ASP A 107 -9.03 -1.35 1.39
N ASP A 108 -9.37 -1.90 2.55
CA ASP A 108 -8.69 -3.04 3.19
C ASP A 108 -8.77 -4.33 2.36
N HIS A 109 -9.75 -4.46 1.45
CA HIS A 109 -9.93 -5.67 0.61
C HIS A 109 -9.18 -5.59 -0.72
N THR A 110 -8.34 -4.57 -0.91
CA THR A 110 -7.57 -4.38 -2.14
C THR A 110 -6.10 -4.78 -2.01
N PHE A 111 -5.73 -5.43 -0.91
CA PHE A 111 -4.40 -5.97 -0.70
C PHE A 111 -4.39 -7.20 0.22
N TYR A 112 -3.41 -8.07 0.01
CA TYR A 112 -3.20 -9.30 0.75
C TYR A 112 -1.74 -9.41 1.19
N PRO A 113 -1.44 -9.34 2.50
CA PRO A 113 -0.12 -9.63 3.07
C PRO A 113 0.27 -11.08 2.82
N GLU A 114 1.29 -11.30 1.98
CA GLU A 114 1.67 -12.64 1.53
C GLU A 114 2.89 -13.19 2.29
N TYR A 115 3.91 -12.36 2.51
CA TYR A 115 5.14 -12.77 3.19
C TYR A 115 5.60 -11.74 4.21
N ILE A 116 6.19 -12.21 5.31
CA ILE A 116 6.97 -11.39 6.24
C ILE A 116 8.45 -11.57 5.92
N VAL A 117 9.16 -10.47 5.73
CA VAL A 117 10.61 -10.45 5.53
C VAL A 117 11.29 -9.82 6.74
N HIS A 118 12.14 -10.62 7.39
CA HIS A 118 13.00 -10.18 8.49
C HIS A 118 14.38 -10.81 8.31
N TYR A 119 15.43 -9.99 8.42
CA TYR A 119 16.82 -10.40 8.28
C TYR A 119 17.71 -9.49 9.15
N SER A 120 18.90 -10.00 9.46
CA SER A 120 19.90 -9.39 10.34
C SER A 120 21.22 -9.15 9.61
#